data_AF-A0A395X2C2-F1
#
_entry.id   AF-A0A395X2C2-F1
#
_cell.length_a   1.000
_cell.length_b   1.000
_cell.length_c   1.000
_cell.angle_alpha   90.00
_cell.angle_beta   90.00
_cell.angle_gamma   90.00
#
_symmetry.space_group_name_H-M   'P 1'
#
loop_
_entity.id
_entity.type
_entity.pdbx_description
1 polymer ?
#
loop_
_entity_poly.entity_id
_entity_poly.type
_entity_poly.pdbx_seq_one_letter_code
_entity_poly.pdbx_strand_id
1 'polypeptide(L)'
;KLFKKAAAFVMAAVTALSIMPATAFAAGDIGTISFSHTYDSNGNAMRYNSSANIGGYTAGGTGNYKYRMFVEGENAFCIQPGVPLKTGNTLKKASSDTWNALSANQKKAVGLALLYGYQGNRNNLSGSDDEKWLATQTLVWEFVTGCREATGSYNQTSTTVYSLHFGSNYANSGARAVYDQIVAMLREHNTIPSFMSGGKNDITKELAYKDGKYSI
;
A
#
# COMPACT_ATOMS: atom_id res chain seq x y z
N LYS A 1 -31.69 -35.26 -14.54
CA LYS A 1 -30.91 -35.88 -13.43
C LYS A 1 -29.37 -35.83 -13.63
N LEU A 2 -28.84 -35.31 -14.75
CA LEU A 2 -27.39 -35.02 -14.89
C LEU A 2 -26.98 -33.62 -14.37
N PHE A 3 -27.86 -32.63 -14.42
CA PHE A 3 -27.55 -31.26 -13.96
C PHE A 3 -27.34 -31.10 -12.44
N LYS A 4 -27.87 -32.02 -11.62
CA LYS A 4 -27.63 -32.02 -10.16
C LYS A 4 -26.26 -32.58 -9.76
N LYS A 5 -25.56 -33.32 -10.66
CA LYS A 5 -24.22 -33.85 -10.40
C LYS A 5 -23.11 -32.88 -10.79
N ALA A 6 -23.37 -31.93 -11.70
CA ALA A 6 -22.41 -30.88 -12.06
C ALA A 6 -22.29 -29.80 -10.96
N ALA A 7 -23.41 -29.39 -10.35
CA ALA A 7 -23.41 -28.37 -9.30
C ALA A 7 -22.70 -28.82 -8.01
N ALA A 8 -22.76 -30.11 -7.68
CA ALA A 8 -22.06 -30.65 -6.50
C ALA A 8 -20.53 -30.69 -6.67
N PHE A 9 -20.03 -30.85 -7.91
CA PHE A 9 -18.59 -30.83 -8.17
C PHE A 9 -18.01 -29.41 -8.12
N VAL A 10 -18.79 -28.40 -8.50
CA VAL A 10 -18.38 -26.99 -8.41
C VAL A 10 -18.33 -26.51 -6.95
N MET A 11 -19.25 -26.96 -6.10
CA MET A 11 -19.24 -26.59 -4.67
C MET A 11 -18.15 -27.31 -3.86
N ALA A 12 -17.75 -28.52 -4.23
CA ALA A 12 -16.64 -29.22 -3.57
C ALA A 12 -15.25 -28.61 -3.94
N ALA A 13 -15.13 -27.97 -5.09
CA ALA A 13 -13.93 -27.23 -5.48
C ALA A 13 -13.78 -25.90 -4.73
N VAL A 14 -14.88 -25.31 -4.24
CA VAL A 14 -14.85 -24.04 -3.48
C VAL A 14 -14.50 -24.26 -2.01
N THR A 15 -14.77 -25.44 -1.45
CA THR A 15 -14.32 -25.80 -0.08
C THR A 15 -12.87 -26.31 -0.02
N ALA A 16 -12.23 -26.59 -1.16
CA ALA A 16 -10.80 -26.93 -1.19
C ALA A 16 -9.88 -25.71 -1.37
N LEU A 17 -10.43 -24.54 -1.75
CA LEU A 17 -9.69 -23.28 -1.85
C LEU A 17 -9.68 -22.45 -0.54
N SER A 18 -10.11 -23.05 0.58
CA SER A 18 -10.09 -22.43 1.91
C SER A 18 -9.06 -23.06 2.87
N ILE A 19 -8.24 -23.99 2.36
CA ILE A 19 -6.98 -24.35 3.00
C ILE A 19 -5.89 -23.70 2.16
N MET A 20 -5.79 -22.37 2.26
CA MET A 20 -4.50 -21.76 1.96
C MET A 20 -3.49 -22.46 2.87
N PRO A 21 -2.41 -23.06 2.33
CA PRO A 21 -1.33 -23.44 3.21
C PRO A 21 -0.99 -22.19 4.01
N ALA A 22 -1.10 -22.29 5.34
CA ALA A 22 -0.32 -21.41 6.19
C ALA A 22 1.11 -21.68 5.75
N THR A 23 1.63 -20.82 4.88
CA THR A 23 3.03 -20.81 4.54
C THR A 23 3.68 -20.51 5.87
N ALA A 24 4.13 -21.56 6.55
CA ALA A 24 5.12 -21.46 7.59
C ALA A 24 6.30 -20.80 6.89
N PHE A 25 6.38 -19.47 7.00
CA PHE A 25 7.54 -18.74 6.54
C PHE A 25 8.67 -19.20 7.44
N ALA A 26 9.43 -20.19 6.96
CA ALA A 26 10.72 -20.52 7.53
C ALA A 26 11.46 -19.19 7.75
N ALA A 27 11.99 -19.01 8.96
CA ALA A 27 12.80 -17.87 9.35
C ALA A 27 14.14 -17.96 8.60
N GLY A 28 14.11 -17.70 7.29
CA GLY A 28 15.27 -17.48 6.46
C GLY A 28 15.73 -16.04 6.61
N ASP A 29 17.03 -15.88 6.68
CA ASP A 29 17.71 -14.60 6.48
C ASP A 29 17.20 -13.93 5.20
N ILE A 30 16.77 -12.68 5.28
CA ILE A 30 16.48 -11.87 4.09
C ILE A 30 17.84 -11.53 3.48
N GLY A 31 17.96 -11.81 2.20
CA GLY A 31 19.19 -11.60 1.48
C GLY A 31 19.47 -10.14 1.10
N THR A 32 20.31 -9.99 0.08
CA THR A 32 21.09 -8.79 -0.21
C THR A 32 20.19 -7.59 -0.48
N ILE A 33 20.41 -6.52 0.29
CA ILE A 33 19.79 -5.21 0.04
C ILE A 33 20.66 -4.44 -0.93
N SER A 34 20.05 -3.90 -1.98
CA SER A 34 20.71 -2.98 -2.90
C SER A 34 19.89 -1.72 -3.11
N PHE A 35 20.55 -0.69 -3.63
CA PHE A 35 19.94 0.61 -3.87
C PHE A 35 20.25 1.09 -5.27
N SER A 36 19.28 1.75 -5.90
CA SER A 36 19.50 2.52 -7.14
C SER A 36 19.02 3.95 -6.96
N HIS A 37 19.58 4.86 -7.73
CA HIS A 37 18.98 6.18 -7.91
C HIS A 37 17.59 6.05 -8.51
N THR A 38 16.73 7.02 -8.20
CA THR A 38 15.42 7.14 -8.82
C THR A 38 15.38 8.30 -9.82
N TYR A 39 14.71 8.08 -10.94
CA TYR A 39 14.63 9.07 -12.03
C TYR A 39 13.19 9.39 -12.43
N ASP A 40 12.94 10.66 -12.76
CA ASP A 40 11.66 11.08 -13.34
C ASP A 40 11.54 10.62 -14.81
N SER A 41 10.38 10.82 -15.41
CA SER A 41 10.12 10.45 -16.82
C SER A 41 11.05 11.14 -17.83
N ASN A 42 11.73 12.23 -17.46
CA ASN A 42 12.69 12.96 -18.29
C ASN A 42 14.15 12.51 -18.05
N GLY A 43 14.37 11.54 -17.16
CA GLY A 43 15.71 11.07 -16.78
C GLY A 43 16.42 11.93 -15.74
N ASN A 44 15.73 12.87 -15.08
CA ASN A 44 16.33 13.64 -14.00
C ASN A 44 16.30 12.86 -12.69
N ALA A 45 17.39 12.89 -11.94
CA ALA A 45 17.43 12.27 -10.62
C ALA A 45 16.45 12.97 -9.67
N MET A 46 15.56 12.19 -9.05
CA MET A 46 14.60 12.72 -8.07
C MET A 46 15.29 13.02 -6.73
N ARG A 47 14.91 14.14 -6.11
CA ARG A 47 15.56 14.67 -4.91
C ARG A 47 14.58 15.01 -3.81
N TYR A 48 15.03 14.95 -2.56
CA TYR A 48 14.24 15.41 -1.42
C TYR A 48 14.01 16.92 -1.48
N ASN A 49 12.78 17.31 -1.16
CA ASN A 49 12.35 18.70 -1.12
C ASN A 49 12.65 19.37 0.22
N SER A 50 12.69 18.60 1.30
CA SER A 50 12.93 19.09 2.65
C SER A 50 13.51 17.99 3.57
N SER A 51 13.64 18.32 4.85
CA SER A 51 13.95 17.40 5.93
C SER A 51 12.88 17.44 7.00
N ALA A 52 12.72 16.35 7.75
CA ALA A 52 11.83 16.28 8.90
C ALA A 52 12.42 15.33 9.96
N ASN A 53 12.18 15.63 11.24
CA ASN A 53 12.50 14.72 12.33
C ASN A 53 11.30 13.80 12.59
N ILE A 54 11.45 12.50 12.33
CA ILE A 54 10.41 11.48 12.41
C ILE A 54 10.94 10.33 13.27
N GLY A 55 10.27 10.03 14.39
CA GLY A 55 10.66 8.91 15.26
C GLY A 55 12.08 8.99 15.81
N GLY A 56 12.61 10.20 16.02
CA GLY A 56 13.98 10.43 16.51
C GLY A 56 15.06 10.46 15.41
N TYR A 57 14.67 10.35 14.14
CA TYR A 57 15.59 10.35 13.01
C TYR A 57 15.30 11.50 12.04
N THR A 58 16.35 12.02 11.39
CA THR A 58 16.19 13.01 10.32
C THR A 58 15.95 12.31 8.98
N ALA A 59 14.73 12.40 8.47
CA ALA A 59 14.37 11.94 7.14
C ALA A 59 14.61 13.03 6.09
N GLY A 60 15.10 12.62 4.91
CA GLY A 60 15.25 13.49 3.74
C GLY A 60 16.57 14.27 3.69
N GLY A 61 16.48 15.58 3.43
CA GLY A 61 17.64 16.44 3.15
C GLY A 61 17.44 17.18 1.82
N THR A 62 17.13 18.48 1.87
CA THR A 62 16.89 19.27 0.65
C THR A 62 18.01 19.09 -0.36
N GLY A 63 17.68 18.60 -1.55
CA GLY A 63 18.64 18.36 -2.63
C GLY A 63 19.35 17.01 -2.60
N ASN A 64 19.21 16.24 -1.53
CA ASN A 64 19.74 14.88 -1.49
C ASN A 64 19.00 13.98 -2.47
N TYR A 65 19.74 13.07 -3.10
CA TYR A 65 19.19 12.07 -3.99
C TYR A 65 18.27 11.10 -3.25
N LYS A 66 17.22 10.67 -3.94
CA LYS A 66 16.37 9.57 -3.49
C LYS A 66 16.92 8.26 -4.05
N TYR A 67 16.76 7.22 -3.24
CA TYR A 67 17.18 5.87 -3.59
C TYR A 67 15.99 4.94 -3.45
N ARG A 68 15.91 4.01 -4.40
CA ARG A 68 14.99 2.88 -4.38
C ARG A 68 15.69 1.69 -3.74
N MET A 69 14.96 0.97 -2.89
CA MET A 69 15.47 -0.21 -2.20
C MET A 69 15.02 -1.48 -2.90
N PHE A 70 15.95 -2.41 -3.03
CA PHE A 70 15.68 -3.77 -3.49
C PHE A 70 16.12 -4.76 -2.43
N VAL A 71 15.39 -5.87 -2.35
CA VAL A 71 15.67 -7.00 -1.47
C VAL A 71 15.65 -8.24 -2.34
N GLU A 72 16.79 -8.93 -2.48
CA GLU A 72 16.92 -10.08 -3.39
C GLU A 72 16.56 -9.73 -4.86
N GLY A 73 16.89 -8.49 -5.27
CA GLY A 73 16.55 -7.97 -6.61
C GLY A 73 15.09 -7.53 -6.78
N GLU A 74 14.23 -7.81 -5.80
CA GLU A 74 12.82 -7.43 -5.81
C GLU A 74 12.59 -6.06 -5.20
N ASN A 75 11.53 -5.38 -5.64
CA ASN A 75 11.17 -4.06 -5.15
C ASN A 75 10.73 -4.07 -3.69
N ALA A 76 11.34 -3.20 -2.90
CA ALA A 76 11.03 -3.07 -1.49
C ALA A 76 10.66 -1.63 -1.11
N PHE A 77 9.92 -1.50 -0.01
CA PHE A 77 9.45 -0.23 0.54
C PHE A 77 9.92 -0.10 1.98
N CYS A 78 10.50 1.05 2.31
CA CYS A 78 10.92 1.38 3.64
C CYS A 78 9.71 1.78 4.49
N ILE A 79 9.62 1.27 5.72
CA ILE A 79 8.56 1.62 6.68
C ILE A 79 9.05 2.47 7.85
N GLN A 80 10.34 2.80 7.89
CA GLN A 80 10.97 3.63 8.93
C GLN A 80 11.66 4.84 8.30
N PRO A 81 10.98 6.00 8.22
CA PRO A 81 11.58 7.22 7.66
C PRO A 81 12.81 7.66 8.46
N GLY A 82 13.91 7.97 7.76
CA GLY A 82 15.10 8.57 8.36
C GLY A 82 16.03 7.63 9.13
N VAL A 83 15.63 6.38 9.38
CA VAL A 83 16.52 5.42 10.06
C VAL A 83 17.74 5.16 9.19
N PRO A 84 18.97 5.35 9.73
CA PRO A 84 20.18 5.00 9.01
C PRO A 84 20.13 3.52 8.63
N LEU A 85 20.48 3.23 7.39
CA LEU A 85 20.66 1.86 6.94
C LEU A 85 21.80 1.26 7.79
N LYS A 86 21.49 0.37 8.73
CA LYS A 86 22.53 -0.35 9.46
C LYS A 86 23.27 -1.21 8.45
N THR A 87 24.54 -0.93 8.24
CA THR A 87 25.44 -1.76 7.44
C THR A 87 25.53 -3.13 8.10
N GLY A 88 25.03 -4.15 7.41
CA GLY A 88 24.83 -5.51 7.91
C GLY A 88 23.73 -6.14 7.06
N ASN A 89 24.13 -6.87 6.02
CA ASN A 89 23.31 -7.23 4.85
C ASN A 89 22.25 -8.31 5.11
N THR A 90 21.64 -8.34 6.29
CA THR A 90 20.70 -9.40 6.67
C THR A 90 19.59 -8.83 7.53
N LEU A 91 18.40 -8.69 6.93
CA LEU A 91 17.17 -8.45 7.68
C LEU A 91 16.57 -9.82 8.04
N LYS A 92 15.91 -9.96 9.19
CA LYS A 92 15.20 -11.20 9.49
C LYS A 92 13.76 -11.09 9.04
N LYS A 93 13.25 -12.07 8.30
CA LYS A 93 11.84 -12.08 7.86
C LYS A 93 10.90 -11.98 9.06
N ALA A 94 9.84 -11.18 8.92
CA ALA A 94 8.79 -10.98 9.93
C ALA A 94 9.29 -10.51 11.31
N SER A 95 10.47 -9.87 11.38
CA SER A 95 11.07 -9.41 12.64
C SER A 95 11.03 -7.89 12.83
N SER A 96 10.27 -7.18 12.00
CA SER A 96 10.24 -5.72 12.09
C SER A 96 9.41 -5.25 13.28
N ASP A 97 10.08 -4.75 14.31
CA ASP A 97 9.44 -4.11 15.46
C ASP A 97 8.56 -2.93 15.04
N THR A 98 8.99 -2.17 14.03
CA THR A 98 8.17 -1.08 13.47
C THR A 98 6.88 -1.60 12.88
N TRP A 99 6.94 -2.63 12.02
CA TRP A 99 5.73 -3.24 11.48
C TRP A 99 4.84 -3.76 12.61
N ASN A 100 5.41 -4.46 13.58
CA ASN A 100 4.67 -5.06 14.68
C ASN A 100 3.95 -4.01 15.54
N ALA A 101 4.57 -2.85 15.77
CA ALA A 101 4.02 -1.73 16.52
C ALA A 101 2.88 -0.99 15.81
N LEU A 102 2.73 -1.13 14.48
CA LEU A 102 1.61 -0.50 13.77
C LEU A 102 0.26 -1.10 14.21
N SER A 103 -0.73 -0.24 14.34
CA SER A 103 -2.12 -0.67 14.54
C SER A 103 -2.61 -1.53 13.36
N ALA A 104 -3.63 -2.34 13.58
CA ALA A 104 -4.25 -3.14 12.52
C ALA A 104 -4.73 -2.27 11.34
N ASN A 105 -5.27 -1.09 11.64
CA ASN A 105 -5.70 -0.13 10.62
C ASN A 105 -4.53 0.42 9.81
N GLN A 106 -3.41 0.77 10.44
CA GLN A 106 -2.21 1.22 9.72
C GLN A 106 -1.63 0.11 8.84
N LYS A 107 -1.57 -1.13 9.34
CA LYS A 107 -1.14 -2.29 8.53
C LYS A 107 -2.04 -2.47 7.31
N LYS A 108 -3.36 -2.38 7.48
CA LYS A 108 -4.33 -2.42 6.38
C LYS A 108 -4.10 -1.27 5.39
N ALA A 109 -3.94 -0.05 5.88
CA ALA A 109 -3.74 1.13 5.04
C ALA A 109 -2.42 1.08 4.25
N VAL A 110 -1.33 0.59 4.85
CA VAL A 110 -0.08 0.29 4.13
C VAL A 110 -0.32 -0.76 3.04
N GLY A 111 -1.08 -1.82 3.33
CA GLY A 111 -1.51 -2.79 2.33
C GLY A 111 -2.29 -2.16 1.17
N LEU A 112 -3.19 -1.21 1.45
CA LEU A 112 -3.92 -0.48 0.41
C LEU A 112 -3.03 0.45 -0.41
N ALA A 113 -2.05 1.12 0.20
CA ALA A 113 -1.04 1.89 -0.53
C ALA A 113 -0.29 1.00 -1.53
N LEU A 114 0.10 -0.20 -1.13
CA LEU A 114 0.80 -1.15 -2.01
C LEU A 114 -0.13 -1.71 -3.10
N LEU A 115 -1.40 -1.99 -2.76
CA LEU A 115 -2.40 -2.51 -3.68
C LEU A 115 -2.75 -1.49 -4.78
N TYR A 116 -3.13 -0.28 -4.40
CA TYR A 116 -3.50 0.77 -5.35
C TYR A 116 -2.28 1.46 -5.98
N GLY A 117 -1.12 1.32 -5.36
CA GLY A 117 0.16 1.80 -5.85
C GLY A 117 0.92 0.74 -6.65
N TYR A 118 2.22 0.67 -6.38
CA TYR A 118 3.18 -0.05 -7.21
C TYR A 118 2.95 -1.57 -7.26
N GLN A 119 2.65 -2.24 -6.14
CA GLN A 119 2.60 -3.71 -6.16
C GLN A 119 1.37 -4.27 -6.87
N GLY A 120 0.20 -3.64 -6.68
CA GLY A 120 -1.05 -4.14 -7.24
C GLY A 120 -1.52 -3.44 -8.52
N ASN A 121 -1.06 -2.22 -8.80
CA ASN A 121 -1.67 -1.38 -9.84
C ASN A 121 -0.67 -0.65 -10.75
N ARG A 122 0.63 -0.97 -10.68
CA ARG A 122 1.70 -0.33 -11.48
C ARG A 122 1.39 -0.12 -12.96
N ASN A 123 0.72 -1.09 -13.60
CA ASN A 123 0.44 -1.03 -15.04
C ASN A 123 -0.63 0.00 -15.40
N ASN A 124 -1.45 0.45 -14.44
CA ASN A 124 -2.53 1.43 -14.65
C ASN A 124 -2.17 2.83 -14.13
N LEU A 125 -1.00 2.99 -13.53
CA LEU A 125 -0.53 4.29 -13.02
C LEU A 125 0.16 5.09 -14.13
N SER A 126 -0.06 6.41 -14.15
CA SER A 126 0.53 7.33 -15.14
C SER A 126 1.91 7.83 -14.68
N GLY A 127 3.01 7.31 -15.22
CA GLY A 127 4.36 7.79 -14.89
C GLY A 127 5.45 6.76 -15.17
N SER A 128 6.70 7.14 -14.90
CA SER A 128 7.85 6.24 -14.93
C SER A 128 7.76 5.21 -13.81
N ASP A 129 8.60 4.18 -13.90
CA ASP A 129 8.64 3.14 -12.88
C ASP A 129 9.02 3.66 -11.50
N ASP A 130 10.03 4.53 -11.46
CA ASP A 130 10.52 5.14 -10.23
C ASP A 130 9.54 6.17 -9.67
N GLU A 131 8.81 6.89 -10.53
CA GLU A 131 7.76 7.82 -10.10
C GLU A 131 6.62 7.07 -9.39
N LYS A 132 6.22 5.91 -9.91
CA LYS A 132 5.24 5.02 -9.28
C LYS A 132 5.72 4.47 -7.95
N TRP A 133 6.98 4.06 -7.90
CA TRP A 133 7.61 3.58 -6.67
C TRP A 133 7.64 4.70 -5.61
N LEU A 134 8.09 5.90 -5.99
CA LEU A 134 8.19 7.05 -5.08
C LEU A 134 6.83 7.49 -4.53
N ALA A 135 5.81 7.54 -5.38
CA ALA A 135 4.44 7.84 -4.98
C ALA A 135 3.93 6.85 -3.92
N THR A 136 4.14 5.55 -4.17
CA THR A 136 3.75 4.47 -3.27
C THR A 136 4.52 4.55 -1.95
N GLN A 137 5.83 4.76 -2.01
CA GLN A 137 6.70 4.92 -0.83
C GLN A 137 6.25 6.11 0.04
N THR A 138 5.83 7.22 -0.58
CA THR A 138 5.32 8.39 0.15
C THR A 138 4.08 8.03 0.95
N LEU A 139 3.11 7.31 0.36
CA LEU A 139 1.90 6.87 1.07
C LEU A 139 2.19 5.86 2.18
N VAL A 140 3.13 4.93 1.96
CA VAL A 140 3.60 4.02 3.02
C VAL A 140 4.09 4.83 4.21
N TRP A 141 4.93 5.86 3.97
CA TRP A 141 5.42 6.72 5.04
C TRP A 141 4.33 7.55 5.71
N GLU A 142 3.35 8.04 4.96
CA GLU A 142 2.22 8.76 5.55
C GLU A 142 1.41 7.88 6.52
N PHE A 143 1.16 6.62 6.16
CA PHE A 143 0.40 5.70 7.03
C PHE A 143 1.19 5.23 8.26
N VAL A 144 2.47 4.89 8.11
CA VAL A 144 3.29 4.42 9.25
C VAL A 144 3.57 5.54 10.24
N THR A 145 3.62 6.79 9.80
CA THR A 145 3.85 7.97 10.66
C THR A 145 2.57 8.62 11.17
N GLY A 146 1.40 8.20 10.68
CA GLY A 146 0.12 8.83 11.03
C GLY A 146 -0.11 10.20 10.38
N CYS A 147 0.64 10.55 9.33
CA CYS A 147 0.38 11.75 8.51
C CYS A 147 -0.83 11.59 7.57
N ARG A 148 -1.47 10.42 7.57
CA ARG A 148 -2.73 10.14 6.88
C ARG A 148 -3.62 9.23 7.72
N GLU A 149 -4.92 9.48 7.69
CA GLU A 149 -5.92 8.63 8.34
C GLU A 149 -5.82 7.18 7.83
N ALA A 150 -5.75 6.21 8.74
CA ALA A 150 -5.66 4.79 8.37
C ALA A 150 -7.02 4.12 8.09
N THR A 151 -8.12 4.87 8.23
CA THR A 151 -9.51 4.44 8.04
C THR A 151 -10.35 5.58 7.47
N GLY A 152 -11.54 5.27 6.95
CA GLY A 152 -12.49 6.30 6.51
C GLY A 152 -12.05 6.96 5.22
N SER A 153 -11.93 8.29 5.20
CA SER A 153 -11.64 9.03 3.97
C SER A 153 -10.17 8.97 3.53
N TYR A 154 -9.29 8.38 4.36
CA TYR A 154 -7.85 8.36 4.15
C TYR A 154 -7.28 9.76 3.90
N ASN A 155 -7.80 10.79 4.59
CA ASN A 155 -7.32 12.15 4.39
C ASN A 155 -5.93 12.36 4.95
N GLN A 156 -5.15 13.20 4.30
CA GLN A 156 -3.86 13.64 4.82
C GLN A 156 -4.12 14.52 6.06
N THR A 157 -3.52 14.15 7.19
CA THR A 157 -3.62 14.86 8.46
C THR A 157 -2.41 15.76 8.70
N SER A 158 -1.29 15.47 8.04
CA SER A 158 -0.07 16.27 8.10
C SER A 158 0.68 16.23 6.77
N THR A 159 1.28 17.35 6.41
CA THR A 159 2.13 17.48 5.22
C THR A 159 3.57 17.06 5.47
N THR A 160 3.97 16.69 6.69
CA THR A 160 5.36 16.39 7.05
C THR A 160 6.04 15.45 6.06
N VAL A 161 5.44 14.29 5.78
CA VAL A 161 5.98 13.32 4.81
C VAL A 161 5.83 13.84 3.38
N TYR A 162 4.65 14.38 3.03
CA TYR A 162 4.39 14.89 1.68
C TYR A 162 5.43 15.95 1.25
N SER A 163 5.75 16.90 2.11
CA SER A 163 6.72 17.96 1.82
C SER A 163 8.15 17.45 1.63
N LEU A 164 8.53 16.29 2.19
CA LEU A 164 9.83 15.65 1.91
C LEU A 164 9.96 15.26 0.43
N HIS A 165 8.84 14.94 -0.21
CA HIS A 165 8.79 14.43 -1.58
C HIS A 165 8.30 15.49 -2.57
N PHE A 166 7.34 16.33 -2.22
CA PHE A 166 6.57 17.15 -3.15
C PHE A 166 6.48 18.64 -2.73
N GLY A 167 7.53 19.16 -2.10
CA GLY A 167 7.72 20.60 -1.89
C GLY A 167 8.09 21.37 -3.17
N SER A 168 8.55 22.61 -3.03
CA SER A 168 8.80 23.54 -4.14
C SER A 168 10.25 23.59 -4.64
N ASN A 169 11.19 22.93 -3.97
CA ASN A 169 12.62 22.95 -4.33
C ASN A 169 12.94 22.04 -5.53
N TYR A 170 12.22 20.93 -5.66
CA TYR A 170 12.38 19.94 -6.74
C TYR A 170 11.02 19.47 -7.20
N ALA A 171 10.76 19.52 -8.51
CA ALA A 171 9.42 19.31 -9.05
C ALA A 171 8.82 17.95 -8.67
N ASN A 172 9.58 16.86 -8.88
CA ASN A 172 9.12 15.48 -8.70
C ASN A 172 7.68 15.25 -9.21
N SER A 173 7.32 15.94 -10.31
CA SER A 173 5.92 16.21 -10.66
C SER A 173 5.20 14.98 -11.19
N GLY A 174 5.90 14.11 -11.93
CA GLY A 174 5.33 12.82 -12.34
C GLY A 174 5.03 11.92 -11.16
N ALA A 175 5.94 11.82 -10.18
CA ALA A 175 5.68 11.08 -8.95
C ALA A 175 4.52 11.67 -8.13
N ARG A 176 4.41 13.01 -8.09
CA ARG A 176 3.27 13.69 -7.45
C ARG A 176 1.95 13.37 -8.14
N ALA A 177 1.92 13.35 -9.48
CA ALA A 177 0.73 13.00 -10.23
C ALA A 177 0.30 11.55 -9.98
N VAL A 178 1.25 10.60 -9.92
CA VAL A 178 0.96 9.21 -9.54
C VAL A 178 0.41 9.15 -8.10
N TYR A 179 1.00 9.89 -7.18
CA TYR A 179 0.54 9.96 -5.80
C TYR A 179 -0.93 10.43 -5.73
N ASP A 180 -1.29 11.49 -6.46
CA ASP A 180 -2.65 12.00 -6.51
C ASP A 180 -3.63 10.96 -7.10
N GLN A 181 -3.19 10.20 -8.12
CA GLN A 181 -3.96 9.10 -8.70
C GLN A 181 -4.22 7.98 -7.66
N ILE A 182 -3.21 7.59 -6.88
CA ILE A 182 -3.37 6.56 -5.83
C ILE A 182 -4.29 7.06 -4.71
N VAL A 183 -4.17 8.34 -4.31
CA VAL A 183 -5.04 8.95 -3.30
C VAL A 183 -6.50 8.95 -3.74
N ALA A 184 -6.79 9.19 -5.03
CA ALA A 184 -8.14 9.10 -5.56
C ALA A 184 -8.73 7.68 -5.39
N MET A 185 -7.97 6.64 -5.77
CA MET A 185 -8.41 5.25 -5.60
C MET A 185 -8.57 4.85 -4.12
N LEU A 186 -7.71 5.34 -3.23
CA LEU A 186 -7.83 5.12 -1.78
C LEU A 186 -9.14 5.71 -1.24
N ARG A 187 -9.52 6.92 -1.67
CA ARG A 187 -10.78 7.55 -1.27
C ARG A 187 -12.00 6.78 -1.72
N GLU A 188 -11.92 6.13 -2.88
CA GLU A 188 -12.98 5.29 -3.42
C GLU A 188 -13.06 3.90 -2.75
N HIS A 189 -12.01 3.46 -2.04
CA HIS A 189 -11.92 2.12 -1.44
C HIS A 189 -13.11 1.77 -0.51
N ASN A 190 -13.63 2.75 0.23
CA ASN A 190 -14.74 2.54 1.16
C ASN A 190 -16.12 2.71 0.51
N THR A 191 -16.19 2.83 -0.81
CA THR A 191 -17.46 2.90 -1.55
C THR A 191 -18.11 1.52 -1.59
N ILE A 192 -19.35 1.43 -1.13
CA ILE A 192 -20.13 0.19 -1.14
C ILE A 192 -20.54 -0.12 -2.58
N PRO A 193 -20.17 -1.29 -3.15
CA PRO A 193 -20.62 -1.69 -4.48
C PRO A 193 -22.14 -1.82 -4.54
N SER A 194 -22.74 -1.49 -5.69
CA SER A 194 -24.21 -1.51 -5.86
C SER A 194 -24.85 -2.88 -5.61
N PHE A 195 -24.14 -3.99 -5.86
CA PHE A 195 -24.64 -5.34 -5.56
C PHE A 195 -24.65 -5.67 -4.06
N MET A 196 -23.93 -4.90 -3.24
CA MET A 196 -23.93 -5.01 -1.78
C MET A 196 -24.96 -4.06 -1.13
N SER A 197 -25.55 -3.14 -1.89
CA SER A 197 -26.62 -2.25 -1.42
C SER A 197 -28.00 -2.74 -1.88
N GLY A 198 -28.89 -3.12 -0.95
CA GLY A 198 -30.26 -3.53 -1.30
C GLY A 198 -31.23 -2.36 -1.55
N GLY A 199 -30.75 -1.12 -1.61
CA GLY A 199 -31.53 0.10 -1.86
C GLY A 199 -30.70 1.36 -1.62
N LYS A 200 -31.19 2.51 -2.10
CA LYS A 200 -30.44 3.78 -2.25
C LYS A 200 -29.66 4.26 -1.02
N ASN A 201 -30.00 3.79 0.19
CA ASN A 201 -29.40 4.21 1.47
C ASN A 201 -29.06 3.06 2.45
N ASP A 202 -28.93 1.79 2.04
CA ASP A 202 -28.74 0.66 2.99
C ASP A 202 -27.50 -0.22 2.70
N ILE A 203 -26.83 -0.70 3.77
CA ILE A 203 -25.54 -1.42 3.71
C ILE A 203 -25.68 -2.95 3.67
N THR A 204 -26.76 -3.53 4.23
CA THR A 204 -27.13 -4.94 4.03
C THR A 204 -28.63 -5.10 4.15
N LYS A 205 -29.25 -5.80 3.20
CA LYS A 205 -30.66 -6.17 3.28
C LYS A 205 -30.79 -7.68 3.40
N GLU A 206 -31.38 -8.12 4.51
CA GLU A 206 -31.61 -9.53 4.79
C GLU A 206 -33.02 -9.88 4.31
N LEU A 207 -33.15 -10.91 3.47
CA LEU A 207 -34.45 -11.40 3.00
C LEU A 207 -35.16 -12.07 4.17
N ALA A 208 -36.15 -11.40 4.74
CA ALA A 208 -37.03 -11.99 5.75
C ALA A 208 -38.08 -12.88 5.08
N TYR A 209 -38.24 -14.11 5.56
CA TYR A 209 -39.30 -15.02 5.11
C TYR A 209 -40.45 -14.98 6.11
N LYS A 210 -41.60 -14.45 5.68
CA LYS A 210 -42.86 -14.48 6.44
C LYS A 210 -44.02 -14.84 5.50
N ASP A 211 -44.94 -15.64 6.01
CA ASP A 211 -46.21 -15.97 5.33
C ASP A 211 -46.05 -16.51 3.90
N GLY A 212 -45.04 -17.37 3.69
CA GLY A 212 -44.81 -18.01 2.39
C GLY A 212 -44.08 -17.13 1.37
N LYS A 213 -43.72 -15.89 1.71
CA LYS A 213 -43.07 -14.93 0.80
C LYS A 213 -41.80 -14.37 1.40
N TYR A 214 -40.82 -14.13 0.54
CA TYR A 214 -39.63 -13.35 0.89
C TYR A 214 -39.95 -11.86 0.74
N SER A 215 -39.65 -11.10 1.78
CA SER A 215 -39.68 -9.63 1.78
C SER A 215 -38.28 -9.11 2.13
N ILE A 216 -37.95 -7.96 1.55
CA ILE A 216 -36.82 -7.14 1.96
C ILE A 216 -37.23 -6.29 3.16
#